data_AF-A0A836Z4Y7-F1
#
_entry.id   AF-A0A836Z4Y7-F1
#
_cell.length_a   1.000
_cell.length_b   1.000
_cell.length_c   1.000
_cell.angle_alpha   90.00
_cell.angle_beta   90.00
_cell.angle_gamma   90.00
#
_symmetry.space_group_name_H-M   'P 1'
#
loop_
_entity.id
_entity.type
_entity.pdbx_description
1 polymer ?
#
loop_
_entity_poly.entity_id
_entity_poly.type
_entity_poly.pdbx_seq_one_letter_code
_entity_poly.pdbx_strand_id
1 'polypeptide(L)' 'MAAKQEDANAQFTLGVMYLNGTGVKPNRRIVMELLKKSCKNGNQEACQICE' A
#
# COMPACT_ATOMS: atom_id res chain seq x y z
N MET A 1 -15.67 3.88 -12.16
CA MET A 1 -14.30 3.43 -11.85
C MET A 1 -13.89 3.92 -10.45
N ALA A 2 -14.64 3.56 -9.39
CA ALA A 2 -14.37 4.06 -8.03
C ALA A 2 -13.80 2.97 -7.10
N ALA A 3 -14.39 1.76 -7.12
CA ALA A 3 -13.99 0.66 -6.24
C ALA A 3 -12.50 0.29 -6.31
N LYS A 4 -11.87 0.33 -7.49
CA LYS A 4 -10.43 0.03 -7.65
C LYS A 4 -9.53 1.11 -7.05
N GLN A 5 -9.94 2.39 -7.08
CA GLN A 5 -9.15 3.49 -6.53
C GLN A 5 -9.25 3.54 -5.00
N GLU A 6 -10.44 3.27 -4.44
CA GLU A 6 -10.63 3.15 -2.99
C GLU A 6 -9.80 1.99 -2.42
N ASP A 7 -9.79 0.82 -3.09
CA ASP A 7 -8.94 -0.31 -2.68
C ASP A 7 -7.45 0.02 -2.76
N ALA A 8 -7.02 0.75 -3.79
CA ALA A 8 -5.62 1.11 -3.97
C ALA A 8 -5.12 2.08 -2.89
N ASN A 9 -5.94 3.06 -2.48
CA ASN A 9 -5.60 3.99 -1.40
C ASN A 9 -5.62 3.30 -0.03
N ALA A 10 -6.56 2.39 0.20
CA ALA A 10 -6.63 1.60 1.45
C ALA A 10 -5.41 0.69 1.61
N GLN A 11 -5.03 -0.02 0.54
CA GLN A 11 -3.83 -0.87 0.52
C GLN A 11 -2.54 -0.05 0.75
N PHE A 12 -2.46 1.16 0.20
CA PHE A 12 -1.32 2.05 0.39
C PHE A 12 -1.23 2.52 1.84
N THR A 13 -2.35 2.99 2.39
CA THR A 13 -2.45 3.44 3.79
C THR A 13 -2.05 2.32 4.74
N LEU A 14 -2.55 1.10 4.50
CA LEU A 14 -2.18 -0.06 5.30
C LEU A 14 -0.69 -0.38 5.18
N GLY A 15 -0.12 -0.29 3.97
CA GLY A 15 1.31 -0.44 3.73
C GLY A 15 2.13 0.54 4.56
N VAL A 16 1.75 1.82 4.58
CA VAL A 16 2.41 2.87 5.38
C VAL A 16 2.26 2.61 6.88
N MET A 17 1.10 2.12 7.35
CA MET A 17 0.91 1.75 8.76
C MET A 17 1.85 0.61 9.19
N TYR A 18 2.01 -0.42 8.35
CA TYR A 18 3.00 -1.48 8.56
C TYR A 18 4.45 -1.00 8.44
N LEU A 19 4.70 0.12 7.75
CA LEU A 19 6.03 0.72 7.61
C LEU A 19 6.39 1.53 8.87
N ASN A 20 5.45 2.36 9.35
CA ASN A 20 5.60 3.19 10.54
C ASN A 20 5.52 2.39 11.86
N GLY A 21 5.00 1.16 11.82
CA GLY A 21 4.88 0.31 13.02
C GLY A 21 3.86 0.82 14.03
N THR A 22 2.91 1.66 13.60
CA THR A 22 1.92 2.27 14.48
C THR A 22 0.79 1.25 14.73
N GLY A 23 0.86 0.54 15.85
CA GLY A 23 -0.14 -0.45 16.27
C GLY A 23 0.04 -1.87 15.67
N VAL A 24 0.98 -2.06 14.75
CA VAL A 24 1.35 -3.35 14.17
C VAL A 24 2.86 -3.50 14.07
N LYS A 25 3.40 -4.71 14.26
CA LYS A 25 4.84 -4.96 14.09
C LYS A 25 5.24 -4.66 12.64
N PRO A 26 6.32 -3.88 12.41
CA PRO A 26 6.77 -3.59 11.07
C PRO A 26 7.04 -4.87 10.28
N ASN A 27 6.41 -5.01 9.11
CA ASN A 27 6.61 -6.17 8.25
C ASN A 27 6.82 -5.73 6.81
N ARG A 28 8.10 -5.57 6.44
CA ARG A 28 8.50 -5.18 5.08
C ARG A 28 7.94 -6.09 3.98
N ARG A 29 7.72 -7.37 4.26
CA ARG A 29 7.14 -8.31 3.28
C ARG A 29 5.69 -7.94 2.97
N ILE A 30 4.91 -7.65 4.01
CA ILE A 30 3.50 -7.23 3.87
C ILE A 30 3.42 -5.84 3.22
N VAL A 31 4.28 -4.91 3.63
CA VAL A 31 4.38 -3.56 3.03
C VAL A 31 4.59 -3.65 1.52
N MET A 32 5.59 -4.41 1.06
CA MET A 32 5.87 -4.56 -0.37
C MET A 32 4.72 -5.23 -1.13
N GLU A 33 4.04 -6.20 -0.53
CA GLU A 33 2.89 -6.86 -1.17
C GLU A 33 1.70 -5.89 -1.32
N LEU A 34 1.41 -5.11 -0.29
CA LEU A 34 0.35 -4.10 -0.29
C LEU A 34 0.63 -2.98 -1.29
N LEU A 35 1.85 -2.43 -1.30
CA LEU A 35 2.24 -1.39 -2.24
C LEU A 35 2.21 -1.88 -3.69
N LYS A 36 2.66 -3.12 -3.96
CA LYS A 36 2.55 -3.73 -5.30
C LYS A 36 1.10 -3.89 -5.75
N LYS A 37 0.19 -4.28 -4.84
CA LYS A 37 -1.25 -4.38 -5.16
C LYS A 37 -1.86 -3.01 -5.41
N SER A 38 -1.56 -2.01 -4.58
CA SER A 38 -1.99 -0.61 -4.79
C SER A 38 -1.55 -0.07 -6.14
N CYS A 39 -0.27 -0.29 -6.49
CA CYS A 39 0.28 0.14 -7.77
C CYS A 39 -0.48 -0.50 -8.95
N LYS A 40 -0.72 -1.82 -8.89
CA LYS A 40 -1.52 -2.53 -9.90
C LYS A 40 -2.96 -2.06 -10.00
N ASN A 41 -3.53 -1.55 -8.90
CA ASN A 41 -4.89 -1.01 -8.87
C ASN A 41 -4.98 0.45 -9.32
N GLY A 42 -3.86 1.07 -9.72
CA GLY A 42 -3.82 2.41 -10.30
C GLY A 42 -3.42 3.52 -9.32
N ASN A 43 -2.94 3.19 -8.12
CA ASN A 43 -2.37 4.19 -7.22
C ASN A 43 -0.90 4.47 -7.59
N GLN A 44 -0.64 5.66 -8.14
CA GLN A 44 0.68 6.10 -8.55
C GLN A 44 1.64 6.29 -7.37
N GLU A 45 1.17 6.77 -6.22
CA GLU A 45 2.02 6.93 -5.02
C GLU A 45 2.61 5.60 -4.57
N ALA A 46 1.81 4.53 -4.59
CA ALA A 46 2.27 3.19 -4.26
C ALA A 46 3.28 2.65 -5.28
N CYS A 47 3.14 3.02 -6.56
CA CYS A 47 4.13 2.68 -7.58
C CYS A 47 5.46 3.39 -7.34
N GLN A 48 5.43 4.68 -6.95
CA GLN A 48 6.65 5.45 -6.66
C GLN A 48 7.43 4.89 -5.46
N ILE A 49 6.75 4.33 -4.46
CA ILE A 49 7.42 3.69 -3.32
C ILE A 49 7.98 2.29 -3.69
N CYS A 50 7.50 1.66 -4.77
CA CYS A 50 8.00 0.37 -5.23
C CYS A 50 9.24 0.44 -6.15
N GLU A 51 9.67 1.64 -6.55
CA GLU A 51 10.93 1.88 -7.30
C GLU A 51 12.15 1.93 -6.36
#